data_AF-A0A6P8VPV2-F1
#
_entry.id   AF-A0A6P8VPV2-F1
#
_cell.length_a   1.000
_cell.length_b   1.000
_cell.length_c   1.000
_cell.angle_alpha   90.00
_cell.angle_beta   90.00
_cell.angle_gamma   90.00
#
_symmetry.space_group_name_H-M   'P 1'
#
loop_
_entity.id
_entity.type
_entity.pdbx_description
1 polymer ?
#
loop_
_entity_poly.entity_id
_entity_poly.type
_entity_poly.pdbx_seq_one_letter_code
_entity_poly.pdbx_strand_id
1 'polypeptide(L)'
;MSSFRKALKSRQKNHHERSQPGFRKHLGLLEKKKDYKLRAVDYHKKQNTLSALRKKALDKNPDEFYYKMINTQLQDGIHVAKKEGEEDEITEEQKKVMRTQDIKYVEMKRVAEARKIERMKGELHILEADGKQKNHHTFFVDSKKEVQSFDLANHLNTVPELVDRVFNRPTLKTLETKSIQGAVEPRTMMKLAKLRNHQYKILSQRIDREKKMFVIGQKIQTRKDLQDKNKKVKVKKETHSAAAIYKFDVKRKR
;
A
#
# COMPACT_ATOMS: atom_id res chain seq x y z
N MET A 1 -21.38 5.30 75.64
CA MET A 1 -21.38 6.58 74.91
C MET A 1 -20.33 6.58 73.81
N SER A 2 -20.77 6.53 72.54
CA SER A 2 -19.93 6.48 71.32
C SER A 2 -19.63 7.87 70.74
N SER A 3 -20.20 8.93 71.31
CA SER A 3 -20.13 10.32 70.84
C SER A 3 -18.73 10.94 70.92
N PHE A 4 -17.98 10.71 72.02
CA PHE A 4 -16.63 11.26 72.18
C PHE A 4 -15.51 10.40 71.55
N ARG A 5 -15.81 9.19 71.06
CA ARG A 5 -14.81 8.27 70.49
C ARG A 5 -14.29 8.76 69.14
N LYS A 6 -15.13 9.44 68.34
CA LYS A 6 -14.73 10.06 67.06
C LYS A 6 -13.90 11.34 67.29
N ALA A 7 -14.25 12.13 68.30
CA ALA A 7 -13.51 13.34 68.70
C ALA A 7 -12.12 13.02 69.28
N LEU A 8 -11.96 11.91 70.00
CA LEU A 8 -10.64 11.44 70.43
C LEU A 8 -9.81 10.87 69.26
N LYS A 9 -10.47 10.23 68.30
CA LYS A 9 -9.81 9.70 67.09
C LYS A 9 -9.40 10.78 66.08
N SER A 10 -10.00 11.97 66.10
CA SER A 10 -9.57 13.07 65.21
C SER A 10 -8.17 13.58 65.54
N ARG A 11 -7.72 13.41 66.80
CA ARG A 11 -6.34 13.69 67.24
C ARG A 11 -5.38 12.51 67.04
N GLN A 12 -5.86 11.34 66.61
CA GLN A 12 -5.03 10.16 66.40
C GLN A 12 -4.33 10.23 65.04
N LYS A 13 -3.02 10.04 65.02
CA LYS A 13 -2.24 10.05 63.76
C LYS A 13 -2.60 8.84 62.91
N ASN A 14 -2.85 9.07 61.62
CA ASN A 14 -3.02 7.99 60.65
C ASN A 14 -1.69 7.26 60.43
N HIS A 15 -1.70 5.93 60.51
CA HIS A 15 -0.54 5.12 60.17
C HIS A 15 -0.50 4.92 58.66
N HIS A 16 0.51 5.50 58.00
CA HIS A 16 0.73 5.36 56.57
C HIS A 16 1.49 4.07 56.25
N GLU A 17 1.21 3.49 55.08
CA GLU A 17 1.91 2.31 54.60
C GLU A 17 3.28 2.69 54.02
N ARG A 18 4.30 1.85 54.26
CA ARG A 18 5.65 2.04 53.70
C ARG A 18 5.73 1.57 52.24
N SER A 19 6.51 2.28 51.43
CA SER A 19 6.85 1.91 50.06
C SER A 19 7.85 0.73 49.98
N GLN A 20 8.07 0.20 48.78
CA GLN A 20 9.11 -0.78 48.48
C GLN A 20 10.51 -0.14 48.64
N PRO A 21 11.51 -0.81 49.25
CA PRO A 21 12.88 -0.30 49.31
C PRO A 21 13.48 -0.04 47.92
N GLY A 22 14.27 1.03 47.79
CA GLY A 22 14.78 1.51 46.51
C GLY A 22 15.52 0.45 45.68
N PHE A 23 16.36 -0.36 46.32
CA PHE A 23 17.12 -1.43 45.64
C PHE A 23 16.24 -2.58 45.12
N ARG A 24 15.02 -2.76 45.65
CA ARG A 24 14.04 -3.77 45.19
C ARG A 24 12.91 -3.20 44.34
N LYS A 25 13.00 -1.93 43.94
CA LYS A 25 11.96 -1.28 43.12
C LYS A 25 11.72 -2.01 41.79
N HIS A 26 12.73 -2.70 41.26
CA HIS A 26 12.63 -3.51 40.03
C HIS A 26 11.65 -4.69 40.15
N LEU A 27 11.35 -5.18 41.36
CA LEU A 27 10.37 -6.26 41.60
C LEU A 27 8.91 -5.78 41.62
N GLY A 28 8.68 -4.47 41.44
CA GLY A 28 7.36 -3.86 41.50
C GLY A 28 6.91 -3.51 42.92
N LEU A 29 5.60 -3.37 43.08
CA LEU A 29 4.97 -2.91 44.33
C LEU A 29 5.17 -3.93 45.46
N LEU A 30 5.51 -3.45 46.65
CA LEU A 30 5.58 -4.30 47.84
C LEU A 30 4.17 -4.63 48.33
N GLU A 31 3.70 -5.83 48.02
CA GLU A 31 2.39 -6.31 48.44
C GLU A 31 2.19 -6.23 49.95
N LYS A 32 1.02 -5.76 50.35
CA LYS A 32 0.58 -5.69 51.75
C LYS A 32 -0.53 -6.71 52.00
N LYS A 33 -0.99 -6.78 53.26
CA LYS A 33 -2.03 -7.74 53.65
C LYS A 33 -3.32 -7.61 52.84
N LYS A 34 -3.69 -6.39 52.43
CA LYS A 34 -4.86 -6.14 51.57
C LYS A 34 -4.69 -6.77 50.18
N ASP A 35 -3.51 -6.61 49.58
CA ASP A 35 -3.20 -7.15 48.25
C ASP A 35 -3.10 -8.67 48.29
N TYR A 36 -2.45 -9.22 49.32
CA TYR A 36 -2.40 -10.65 49.58
C TYR A 36 -3.81 -11.26 49.69
N LYS A 37 -4.73 -10.60 50.41
CA LYS A 37 -6.11 -11.08 50.54
C LYS A 37 -6.80 -11.14 49.17
N LEU A 38 -6.66 -10.11 48.34
CA LEU A 38 -7.23 -10.10 46.99
C LEU A 38 -6.66 -11.23 46.12
N ARG A 39 -5.33 -11.41 46.16
CA ARG A 39 -4.66 -12.50 45.42
C ARG A 39 -5.08 -13.89 45.90
N ALA A 40 -5.17 -14.10 47.21
CA ALA A 40 -5.60 -15.38 47.78
C ALA A 40 -7.05 -15.70 47.39
N VAL A 41 -7.94 -14.71 47.46
CA VAL A 41 -9.35 -14.86 47.04
C VAL A 41 -9.45 -15.22 45.55
N ASP A 42 -8.72 -14.52 44.68
CA ASP A 42 -8.69 -14.84 43.24
C ASP A 42 -8.14 -16.25 42.97
N TYR A 43 -7.04 -16.62 43.63
CA TYR A 43 -6.45 -17.95 43.51
C TYR A 43 -7.43 -19.06 43.93
N HIS A 44 -8.07 -18.92 45.09
CA HIS A 44 -9.06 -19.88 45.55
C HIS A 44 -10.28 -19.92 44.63
N LYS A 45 -10.73 -18.79 44.08
CA LYS A 45 -11.80 -18.77 43.07
C LYS A 45 -11.42 -19.59 41.84
N LYS A 46 -10.21 -19.40 41.29
CA LYS A 46 -9.71 -20.16 40.14
C LYS A 46 -9.57 -21.66 40.44
N GLN A 47 -9.05 -22.00 41.62
CA GLN A 47 -8.95 -23.40 42.05
C GLN A 47 -10.32 -24.06 42.17
N ASN A 48 -11.29 -23.38 42.77
CA ASN A 48 -12.66 -23.87 42.90
C ASN A 48 -13.31 -24.07 41.52
N THR A 49 -13.10 -23.13 40.58
CA THR A 49 -13.61 -23.29 39.20
C THR A 49 -12.97 -24.45 38.46
N LEU A 50 -11.64 -24.65 38.60
CA LEU A 50 -10.95 -25.77 37.97
C LEU A 50 -11.39 -27.11 38.57
N SER A 51 -11.59 -27.18 39.88
CA SER A 51 -12.13 -28.36 40.56
C SER A 51 -13.53 -28.71 40.05
N ALA A 52 -14.42 -27.71 39.94
CA ALA A 52 -15.76 -27.91 39.39
C ALA A 52 -15.74 -28.37 37.92
N LEU A 53 -14.86 -27.80 37.09
CA LEU A 53 -14.70 -28.23 35.69
C LEU A 53 -14.16 -29.65 35.57
N ARG A 54 -13.18 -30.03 36.42
CA ARG A 54 -12.67 -31.41 36.47
C ARG A 54 -13.75 -32.39 36.87
N LYS A 55 -14.56 -32.06 37.87
CA LYS A 55 -15.70 -32.89 38.27
C LYS A 55 -16.70 -33.06 37.12
N LYS A 56 -17.08 -31.97 36.44
CA LYS A 56 -17.94 -32.04 35.24
C LYS A 56 -17.36 -32.89 34.12
N ALA A 57 -16.04 -32.85 33.91
CA ALA A 57 -15.38 -33.67 32.91
C ALA A 57 -15.36 -35.17 33.29
N LEU A 58 -15.22 -35.50 34.58
CA LEU A 58 -15.29 -36.87 35.08
C LEU A 58 -16.71 -37.44 35.03
N ASP A 59 -17.70 -36.62 35.37
CA ASP A 59 -19.12 -36.99 35.41
C ASP A 59 -19.78 -36.91 34.00
N LYS A 60 -19.00 -36.75 32.93
CA LYS A 60 -19.52 -36.59 31.56
C LYS A 60 -20.13 -37.89 31.03
N ASN A 61 -21.36 -37.82 30.52
CA ASN A 61 -21.98 -38.93 29.80
C ASN A 61 -21.42 -39.03 28.36
N PRO A 62 -20.80 -40.15 27.95
CA PRO A 62 -20.28 -40.31 26.59
C PRO A 62 -21.36 -40.28 25.51
N ASP A 63 -22.62 -40.62 25.86
CA ASP A 63 -23.74 -40.71 24.92
C ASP A 63 -24.60 -39.42 24.89
N GLU A 64 -24.12 -38.32 25.48
CA GLU A 64 -24.86 -37.05 25.46
C GLU A 64 -24.95 -36.47 24.04
N PHE A 65 -26.16 -36.08 23.65
CA PHE A 65 -26.41 -35.43 22.36
C PHE A 65 -27.13 -34.09 22.54
N TYR A 66 -26.51 -33.02 22.04
CA TYR A 66 -27.09 -31.69 21.94
C TYR A 66 -27.21 -31.31 20.46
N TYR A 67 -28.32 -30.72 20.04
CA TYR A 67 -28.53 -30.30 18.64
C TYR A 67 -27.43 -29.37 18.10
N LYS A 68 -26.79 -28.56 18.96
CA LYS A 68 -25.66 -27.70 18.57
C LYS A 68 -24.41 -28.47 18.15
N MET A 69 -24.30 -29.76 18.49
CA MET A 69 -23.20 -30.62 18.04
C MET A 69 -23.21 -30.85 16.53
N ILE A 70 -24.34 -30.62 15.84
CA ILE A 70 -24.43 -30.68 14.37
C ILE A 70 -23.66 -29.52 13.72
N ASN A 71 -23.72 -28.33 14.33
CA ASN A 71 -23.14 -27.09 13.80
C ASN A 71 -21.80 -26.74 14.44
N THR A 72 -21.30 -27.54 15.38
CA THR A 72 -20.01 -27.29 16.06
C THR A 72 -19.07 -28.45 15.82
N GLN A 73 -17.79 -28.13 15.64
CA GLN A 73 -16.75 -29.11 15.37
C GLN A 73 -15.70 -29.03 16.48
N LEU A 74 -15.13 -30.18 16.85
CA LEU A 74 -13.94 -30.24 17.69
C LEU A 74 -12.70 -30.20 16.77
N GLN A 75 -11.81 -29.22 16.95
CA GLN A 75 -10.48 -29.21 16.33
C GLN A 75 -9.45 -29.28 17.44
N ASP A 76 -8.60 -30.30 17.42
CA ASP A 76 -7.53 -30.52 18.42
C ASP A 76 -8.00 -30.42 19.89
N GLY A 77 -9.22 -30.88 20.17
CA GLY A 77 -9.80 -30.84 21.53
C GLY A 77 -10.50 -29.53 21.91
N ILE A 78 -10.52 -28.53 21.03
CA ILE A 78 -11.17 -27.23 21.26
C ILE A 78 -12.44 -27.13 20.40
N HIS A 79 -13.54 -26.68 21.01
CA HIS A 79 -14.78 -26.40 20.28
C HIS A 79 -14.63 -25.19 19.37
N VAL A 80 -14.78 -25.42 18.06
CA VAL A 80 -14.87 -24.40 17.03
C VAL A 80 -16.31 -24.39 16.52
N ALA A 81 -17.00 -23.26 16.69
CA ALA A 81 -18.29 -23.07 16.04
C ALA A 81 -18.06 -23.02 14.52
N LYS A 82 -18.81 -23.81 13.75
CA LYS A 82 -18.89 -23.52 12.31
C LYS A 82 -19.54 -22.14 12.22
N LYS A 83 -18.88 -21.22 11.52
CA LYS A 83 -19.45 -19.89 11.29
C LYS A 83 -20.68 -20.07 10.41
N GLU A 84 -21.86 -19.97 11.01
CA GLU A 84 -23.11 -19.89 10.26
C GLU A 84 -23.02 -18.68 9.33
N GLY A 85 -23.04 -18.92 8.01
CA GLY A 85 -22.99 -17.89 6.97
C GLY A 85 -21.70 -17.77 6.14
N GLU A 86 -20.64 -18.56 6.37
CA GLU A 86 -19.50 -18.59 5.43
C GLU A 86 -19.77 -19.45 4.18
N GLU A 87 -20.72 -20.38 4.27
CA GLU A 87 -21.16 -21.27 3.18
C GLU A 87 -22.45 -20.80 2.50
N ASP A 88 -22.97 -19.59 2.76
CA ASP A 88 -23.98 -18.98 1.87
C ASP A 88 -23.29 -18.48 0.58
N GLU A 89 -22.80 -19.48 -0.14
CA GLU A 89 -22.60 -19.66 -1.57
C GLU A 89 -22.94 -18.45 -2.43
N ILE A 90 -21.96 -17.57 -2.63
CA ILE A 90 -21.95 -16.76 -3.86
C ILE A 90 -22.00 -17.75 -5.03
N THR A 91 -23.15 -17.82 -5.69
CA THR A 91 -23.36 -18.73 -6.81
C THR A 91 -22.33 -18.46 -7.90
N GLU A 92 -22.02 -19.46 -8.74
CA GLU A 92 -21.06 -19.24 -9.83
C GLU A 92 -21.49 -18.09 -10.75
N GLU A 93 -22.80 -17.88 -10.90
CA GLU A 93 -23.38 -16.77 -11.66
C GLU A 93 -23.13 -15.43 -10.99
N GLN A 94 -23.37 -15.31 -9.69
CA GLN A 94 -23.05 -14.09 -8.93
C GLN A 94 -21.54 -13.79 -8.99
N LYS A 95 -20.67 -14.80 -8.88
CA LYS A 95 -19.21 -14.64 -9.06
C LYS A 95 -18.86 -14.08 -10.44
N LYS A 96 -19.53 -14.52 -11.52
CA LYS A 96 -19.34 -13.99 -12.88
C LYS A 96 -19.79 -12.53 -13.00
N VAL A 97 -20.92 -12.18 -12.39
CA VAL A 97 -21.45 -10.81 -12.37
C VAL A 97 -20.48 -9.88 -11.62
N MET A 98 -20.06 -10.25 -10.42
CA MET A 98 -19.10 -9.48 -9.61
C MET A 98 -17.79 -9.22 -10.37
N ARG A 99 -17.19 -10.26 -10.97
CA ARG A 99 -15.97 -10.10 -11.78
C ARG A 99 -16.17 -9.20 -13.00
N THR A 100 -17.34 -9.25 -13.62
CA THR A 100 -17.66 -8.38 -14.76
C THR A 100 -17.79 -6.92 -14.31
N GLN A 101 -18.36 -6.67 -13.13
CA GLN A 101 -18.40 -5.32 -12.53
C GLN A 101 -16.99 -4.83 -12.18
N ASP A 102 -16.15 -5.68 -11.59
CA ASP A 102 -14.77 -5.35 -11.23
C ASP A 102 -13.93 -4.99 -12.45
N ILE A 103 -14.00 -5.77 -13.54
CA ILE A 103 -13.30 -5.47 -14.79
C ILE A 103 -13.73 -4.12 -15.33
N LYS A 104 -15.05 -3.88 -15.43
CA LYS A 104 -15.59 -2.60 -15.93
C LYS A 104 -15.13 -1.42 -15.07
N TYR A 105 -15.10 -1.59 -13.75
CA TYR A 105 -14.62 -0.55 -12.84
C TYR A 105 -13.13 -0.24 -13.06
N VAL A 106 -12.28 -1.27 -13.13
CA VAL A 106 -10.84 -1.11 -13.37
C VAL A 106 -10.58 -0.48 -14.74
N GLU A 107 -11.30 -0.90 -15.78
CA GLU A 107 -11.21 -0.33 -17.12
C GLU A 107 -11.62 1.13 -17.16
N MET A 108 -12.75 1.49 -16.54
CA MET A 108 -13.20 2.87 -16.41
C MET A 108 -12.13 3.74 -15.74
N LYS A 109 -11.54 3.26 -14.64
CA LYS A 109 -10.46 3.98 -13.94
C LYS A 109 -9.19 4.08 -14.79
N ARG A 110 -8.83 3.03 -15.54
CA ARG A 110 -7.70 3.03 -16.46
C ARG A 110 -7.88 4.06 -17.58
N VAL A 111 -9.06 4.12 -18.22
CA VAL A 111 -9.37 5.12 -19.26
C VAL A 111 -9.34 6.54 -18.69
N ALA A 112 -9.89 6.75 -17.49
CA ALA A 112 -9.84 8.05 -16.83
C ALA A 112 -8.40 8.49 -16.52
N GLU A 113 -7.52 7.58 -16.09
CA GLU A 113 -6.10 7.89 -15.88
C GLU A 113 -5.36 8.10 -17.21
N ALA A 114 -5.63 7.31 -18.25
CA ALA A 114 -5.05 7.48 -19.59
C ALA A 114 -5.34 8.87 -20.17
N ARG A 115 -6.60 9.33 -20.10
CA ARG A 115 -7.00 10.68 -20.53
C ARG A 115 -6.28 11.78 -19.74
N LYS A 116 -6.07 11.58 -18.43
CA LYS A 116 -5.30 12.52 -17.60
C LYS A 116 -3.82 12.54 -17.97
N ILE A 117 -3.25 11.38 -18.29
CA ILE A 117 -1.87 11.27 -18.78
C ILE A 117 -1.74 11.99 -20.12
N GLU A 118 -2.64 11.77 -21.07
CA GLU A 118 -2.65 12.45 -22.37
C GLU A 118 -2.74 13.96 -22.22
N ARG A 119 -3.67 14.46 -21.40
CA ARG A 119 -3.79 15.89 -21.10
C ARG A 119 -2.50 16.46 -20.51
N MET A 120 -1.93 15.82 -19.49
CA MET A 120 -0.69 16.30 -18.88
C MET A 120 0.51 16.18 -19.82
N LYS A 121 0.55 15.19 -20.72
CA LYS A 121 1.58 15.10 -21.77
C LYS A 121 1.43 16.20 -22.82
N GLY A 122 0.22 16.68 -23.09
CA GLY A 122 -0.03 17.83 -23.97
C GLY A 122 0.40 19.15 -23.31
N GLU A 123 0.12 19.31 -22.00
CA GLU A 123 0.50 20.50 -21.23
C GLU A 123 2.01 20.55 -20.91
N LEU A 124 2.62 19.40 -20.61
CA LEU A 124 4.05 19.29 -20.36
C LEU A 124 4.76 19.03 -21.67
N HIS A 125 5.49 20.01 -22.21
CA HIS A 125 6.26 19.86 -23.45
C HIS A 125 7.38 18.80 -23.41
N ILE A 126 7.59 18.15 -22.24
CA ILE A 126 8.60 17.11 -22.00
C ILE A 126 9.96 17.56 -22.55
N LEU A 127 10.38 18.82 -22.40
CA LEU A 127 11.60 19.33 -23.06
C LEU A 127 12.87 19.01 -22.27
N GLU A 128 12.78 19.02 -20.94
CA GLU A 128 13.90 18.82 -19.99
C GLU A 128 13.71 17.57 -19.12
N ALA A 129 12.85 16.63 -19.51
CA ALA A 129 12.66 15.40 -18.72
C ALA A 129 13.89 14.48 -18.82
N ASP A 130 14.41 14.05 -17.68
CA ASP A 130 15.47 13.05 -17.60
C ASP A 130 15.00 11.71 -18.19
N GLY A 131 15.86 11.07 -18.99
CA GLY A 131 15.55 9.77 -19.63
C GLY A 131 14.91 9.87 -21.02
N LYS A 132 14.98 11.03 -21.67
CA LYS A 132 14.70 11.12 -23.11
C LYS A 132 15.60 10.21 -23.92
N GLN A 133 15.04 9.68 -25.01
CA GLN A 133 15.84 9.10 -26.09
C GLN A 133 16.76 10.20 -26.64
N LYS A 134 18.06 9.93 -26.64
CA LYS A 134 19.06 10.82 -27.25
C LYS A 134 18.84 10.78 -28.76
N ASN A 135 18.41 11.90 -29.33
CA ASN A 135 18.31 12.04 -30.78
C ASN A 135 19.67 12.43 -31.35
N HIS A 136 20.00 11.90 -32.52
CA HIS A 136 21.22 12.27 -33.25
C HIS A 136 20.90 13.38 -34.24
N HIS A 137 21.72 14.43 -34.24
CA HIS A 137 21.69 15.49 -35.25
C HIS A 137 23.01 15.48 -36.00
N THR A 138 22.98 15.05 -37.26
CA THR A 138 24.16 14.91 -38.11
C THR A 138 24.34 16.16 -38.98
N PHE A 139 25.51 16.77 -38.91
CA PHE A 139 25.90 17.88 -39.78
C PHE A 139 26.66 17.34 -40.99
N PHE A 140 26.32 17.84 -42.17
CA PHE A 140 27.02 17.52 -43.42
C PHE A 140 27.93 18.69 -43.78
N VAL A 141 29.13 18.36 -44.22
CA VAL A 141 30.21 19.31 -44.50
C VAL A 141 30.91 18.85 -45.78
N ASP A 142 31.35 19.78 -46.61
CA ASP A 142 31.78 19.49 -47.98
C ASP A 142 33.22 18.94 -48.03
N SER A 143 34.09 19.36 -47.10
CA SER A 143 35.50 18.94 -47.09
C SER A 143 35.90 18.17 -45.83
N LYS A 144 36.80 17.19 -46.01
CA LYS A 144 37.40 16.43 -44.89
C LYS A 144 38.20 17.31 -43.93
N LYS A 145 38.75 18.44 -44.41
CA LYS A 145 39.48 19.39 -43.56
C LYS A 145 38.53 20.13 -42.61
N GLU A 146 37.36 20.50 -43.11
CA GLU A 146 36.33 21.19 -42.34
C GLU A 146 35.73 20.28 -41.26
N VAL A 147 35.63 18.97 -41.50
CA VAL A 147 35.24 17.99 -40.48
C VAL A 147 36.20 18.01 -39.29
N GLN A 148 37.51 18.16 -39.51
CA GLN A 148 38.51 18.17 -38.44
C GLN A 148 38.48 19.47 -37.62
N SER A 149 38.16 20.60 -38.24
CA SER A 149 38.06 21.91 -37.59
C SER A 149 36.63 22.31 -37.22
N PHE A 150 35.67 21.36 -37.25
CA PHE A 150 34.26 21.67 -37.08
C PHE A 150 33.95 22.05 -35.62
N ASP A 151 33.57 23.30 -35.41
CA ASP A 151 33.07 23.78 -34.12
C ASP A 151 31.57 24.06 -34.20
N LEU A 152 30.82 23.39 -33.32
CA LEU A 152 29.37 23.49 -33.21
C LEU A 152 28.92 24.89 -32.80
N ALA A 153 29.65 25.55 -31.89
CA ALA A 153 29.26 26.87 -31.39
C ALA A 153 29.32 27.92 -32.51
N ASN A 154 30.45 27.94 -33.22
CA ASN A 154 30.65 28.81 -34.38
C ASN A 154 29.67 28.50 -35.52
N HIS A 155 29.48 27.23 -35.85
CA HIS A 155 28.57 26.84 -36.93
C HIS A 155 27.12 27.27 -36.66
N LEU A 156 26.65 27.14 -35.41
CA LEU A 156 25.31 27.55 -35.01
C LEU A 156 25.20 29.04 -34.66
N ASN A 157 26.32 29.79 -34.65
CA ASN A 157 26.41 31.18 -34.18
C ASN A 157 25.82 31.36 -32.77
N THR A 158 26.11 30.43 -31.86
CA THR A 158 25.62 30.41 -30.48
C THR A 158 26.76 30.40 -29.46
N VAL A 159 26.47 30.83 -28.24
CA VAL A 159 27.42 30.72 -27.12
C VAL A 159 27.69 29.25 -26.79
N PRO A 160 28.93 28.85 -26.46
CA PRO A 160 29.28 27.46 -26.11
C PRO A 160 28.40 26.84 -25.02
N GLU A 161 27.95 27.64 -24.03
CA GLU A 161 27.08 27.19 -22.93
C GLU A 161 25.70 26.68 -23.39
N LEU A 162 25.23 27.11 -24.56
CA LEU A 162 23.92 26.74 -25.11
C LEU A 162 23.99 25.59 -26.13
N VAL A 163 25.20 25.10 -26.43
CA VAL A 163 25.43 24.01 -27.40
C VAL A 163 24.90 22.67 -26.90
N ASP A 164 24.77 22.46 -25.60
CA ASP A 164 24.16 21.24 -25.05
C ASP A 164 22.63 21.27 -25.07
N ARG A 165 22.01 22.46 -25.15
CA ARG A 165 20.56 22.64 -25.02
C ARG A 165 19.83 22.30 -26.31
N VAL A 166 19.09 21.20 -26.36
CA VAL A 166 18.44 20.70 -27.60
C VAL A 166 17.42 21.66 -28.26
N PHE A 167 16.71 22.47 -27.48
CA PHE A 167 15.60 23.31 -27.94
C PHE A 167 15.83 24.78 -27.61
N ASN A 168 15.28 25.70 -28.42
CA ASN A 168 15.37 27.14 -28.25
C ASN A 168 16.83 27.62 -28.00
N ARG A 169 17.67 27.47 -29.03
CA ARG A 169 19.07 27.90 -29.06
C ARG A 169 19.16 29.26 -29.78
N PRO A 170 19.19 30.39 -29.06
CA PRO A 170 19.28 31.71 -29.68
C PRO A 170 20.67 31.97 -30.26
N THR A 171 20.72 32.61 -31.43
CA THR A 171 21.99 33.11 -32.01
C THR A 171 22.51 34.32 -31.26
N LEU A 172 23.81 34.63 -31.38
CA LEU A 172 24.44 35.80 -30.76
C LEU A 172 23.69 37.10 -31.05
N LYS A 173 23.33 37.34 -32.32
CA LYS A 173 22.51 38.50 -32.73
C LYS A 173 21.15 38.55 -32.02
N THR A 174 20.54 37.39 -31.75
CA THR A 174 19.25 37.32 -31.06
C THR A 174 19.39 37.65 -29.58
N LEU A 175 20.50 37.24 -28.95
CA LEU A 175 20.82 37.55 -27.56
C LEU A 175 21.08 39.05 -27.35
N GLU A 176 21.69 39.72 -28.34
CA GLU A 176 21.93 41.17 -28.31
C GLU A 176 20.65 42.00 -28.55
N THR A 177 19.78 41.54 -29.45
CA THR A 177 18.63 42.35 -29.91
C THR A 177 17.34 42.14 -29.11
N LYS A 178 17.13 40.96 -28.53
CA LYS A 178 15.86 40.61 -27.88
C LYS A 178 16.00 40.52 -26.37
N SER A 179 15.01 41.09 -25.67
CA SER A 179 14.86 40.91 -24.23
C SER A 179 14.15 39.58 -23.91
N ILE A 180 14.45 39.03 -22.73
CA ILE A 180 13.83 37.79 -22.24
C ILE A 180 12.37 38.07 -21.90
N GLN A 181 11.46 37.32 -22.53
CA GLN A 181 10.04 37.33 -22.17
C GLN A 181 9.79 36.30 -21.06
N GLY A 182 9.49 36.76 -19.85
CA GLY A 182 9.15 35.91 -18.72
C GLY A 182 9.79 36.36 -17.41
N ALA A 183 9.79 35.48 -16.42
CA ALA A 183 10.37 35.75 -15.12
C ALA A 183 11.91 35.62 -15.18
N VAL A 184 12.62 36.71 -14.90
CA VAL A 184 14.11 36.76 -14.94
C VAL A 184 14.71 36.55 -13.54
N GLU A 185 13.95 36.88 -12.50
CA GLU A 185 14.40 36.77 -11.11
C GLU A 185 14.82 35.35 -10.72
N PRO A 186 16.02 35.13 -10.14
CA PRO A 186 16.50 33.78 -9.80
C PRO A 186 15.54 33.01 -8.89
N ARG A 187 14.91 33.70 -7.93
CA ARG A 187 13.95 33.10 -6.99
C ARG A 187 12.68 32.63 -7.67
N THR A 188 12.18 33.36 -8.66
CA THR A 188 10.96 32.97 -9.38
C THR A 188 11.25 31.83 -10.35
N MET A 189 12.41 31.85 -11.01
CA MET A 189 12.95 30.76 -11.84
C MET A 189 13.04 29.45 -11.06
N MET A 190 13.62 29.46 -9.86
CA MET A 190 13.69 28.26 -9.00
C MET A 190 12.32 27.72 -8.61
N LYS A 191 11.35 28.61 -8.31
CA LYS A 191 9.97 28.20 -8.02
C LYS A 191 9.32 27.53 -9.23
N LEU A 192 9.48 28.10 -10.43
CA LEU A 192 8.96 27.52 -11.67
C LEU A 192 9.59 26.16 -11.97
N ALA A 193 10.91 26.03 -11.82
CA ALA A 193 11.61 24.75 -11.99
C ALA A 193 11.08 23.69 -11.01
N LYS A 194 10.85 24.05 -9.74
CA LYS A 194 10.28 23.15 -8.73
C LYS A 194 8.85 22.70 -9.10
N LEU A 195 8.01 23.63 -9.55
CA LEU A 195 6.65 23.31 -10.01
C LEU A 195 6.67 22.36 -11.20
N ARG A 196 7.54 22.63 -12.19
CA ARG A 196 7.73 21.78 -13.36
C ARG A 196 8.19 20.37 -13.00
N ASN A 197 9.20 20.25 -12.13
CA ASN A 197 9.70 18.95 -11.65
C ASN A 197 8.61 18.18 -10.87
N HIS A 198 7.80 18.90 -10.09
CA HIS A 198 6.65 18.32 -9.41
C HIS A 198 5.62 17.74 -10.40
N GLN A 199 5.30 18.45 -11.48
CA GLN A 199 4.40 17.95 -12.52
C GLN A 199 4.93 16.71 -13.23
N TYR A 200 6.23 16.66 -13.56
CA TYR A 200 6.86 15.45 -14.11
C TYR A 200 6.78 14.26 -13.14
N LYS A 201 6.96 14.49 -11.84
CA LYS A 201 6.79 13.45 -10.81
C LYS A 201 5.36 12.93 -10.77
N ILE A 202 4.35 13.80 -10.84
CA ILE A 202 2.94 13.40 -10.91
C ILE A 202 2.69 12.58 -12.18
N LEU A 203 3.17 13.04 -13.34
CA LEU A 203 3.01 12.33 -14.61
C LEU A 203 3.62 10.92 -14.55
N SER A 204 4.84 10.78 -14.03
CA SER A 204 5.50 9.49 -13.83
C SER A 204 4.68 8.55 -12.95
N GLN A 205 4.20 9.04 -11.79
CA GLN A 205 3.35 8.26 -10.90
C GLN A 205 2.03 7.83 -11.54
N ARG A 206 1.43 8.68 -12.40
CA ARG A 206 0.22 8.31 -13.14
C ARG A 206 0.49 7.22 -14.17
N ILE A 207 1.59 7.33 -14.92
CA ILE A 207 2.00 6.30 -15.88
C ILE A 207 2.18 4.95 -15.17
N ASP A 208 2.85 4.95 -14.01
CA ASP A 208 3.02 3.73 -13.23
C ASP A 208 1.70 3.19 -12.68
N ARG A 209 0.78 4.07 -12.28
CA ARG A 209 -0.57 3.67 -11.87
C ARG A 209 -1.35 3.04 -13.02
N GLU A 210 -1.30 3.62 -14.22
CA GLU A 210 -1.95 3.07 -15.42
C GLU A 210 -1.41 1.66 -15.71
N LYS A 211 -0.08 1.47 -15.70
CA LYS A 211 0.55 0.15 -15.86
C LYS A 211 0.05 -0.85 -14.82
N LYS A 212 -0.04 -0.46 -13.54
CA LYS A 212 -0.57 -1.32 -12.48
C LYS A 212 -2.04 -1.69 -12.72
N MET A 213 -2.87 -0.73 -13.11
CA MET A 213 -4.28 -0.96 -13.43
C MET A 213 -4.42 -1.88 -14.65
N PHE A 214 -3.57 -1.73 -15.66
CA PHE A 214 -3.53 -2.61 -16.83
C PHE A 214 -3.24 -4.06 -16.44
N VAL A 215 -2.23 -4.29 -15.60
CA VAL A 215 -1.88 -5.64 -15.11
C VAL A 215 -3.01 -6.23 -14.26
N ILE A 216 -3.64 -5.44 -13.40
CA ILE A 216 -4.81 -5.88 -12.62
C ILE A 216 -5.96 -6.26 -13.55
N GLY A 217 -6.27 -5.43 -14.56
CA GLY A 217 -7.28 -5.74 -15.56
C GLY A 217 -7.01 -7.06 -16.28
N GLN A 218 -5.78 -7.29 -16.73
CA GLN A 218 -5.38 -8.56 -17.34
C GLN A 218 -5.55 -9.76 -16.38
N LYS A 219 -5.24 -9.60 -15.10
CA LYS A 219 -5.41 -10.66 -14.09
C LYS A 219 -6.88 -11.00 -13.84
N ILE A 220 -7.75 -10.01 -13.80
CA ILE A 220 -9.19 -10.27 -13.60
C ILE A 220 -9.78 -10.87 -14.89
N GLN A 221 -9.40 -10.37 -16.06
CA GLN A 221 -9.82 -10.91 -17.36
C GLN A 221 -9.39 -12.38 -17.51
N THR A 222 -8.13 -12.71 -17.23
CA THR A 222 -7.67 -14.11 -17.27
C THR A 222 -8.45 -15.00 -16.31
N ARG A 223 -8.75 -14.55 -15.08
CA ARG A 223 -9.60 -15.32 -14.15
C ARG A 223 -11.03 -15.51 -14.67
N LYS A 224 -11.58 -14.55 -15.40
CA LYS A 224 -12.88 -14.66 -16.08
C LYS A 224 -12.81 -15.69 -17.21
N ASP A 225 -11.79 -15.62 -18.07
CA ASP A 225 -11.60 -16.56 -19.18
C ASP A 225 -11.36 -18.00 -18.68
N LEU A 226 -10.74 -18.16 -17.50
CA LEU A 226 -10.54 -19.46 -16.85
C LEU A 226 -11.84 -20.06 -16.27
N GLN A 227 -12.95 -19.33 -16.22
CA GLN A 227 -14.24 -19.93 -15.84
C GLN A 227 -14.87 -20.71 -17.00
N ASP A 228 -14.44 -20.50 -18.24
CA ASP A 228 -14.88 -21.32 -19.35
C ASP A 228 -14.42 -22.77 -19.15
N LYS A 229 -15.32 -23.73 -19.42
CA LYS A 229 -15.08 -25.18 -19.28
C LYS A 229 -14.11 -25.76 -20.32
N ASN A 230 -13.46 -24.90 -21.11
CA ASN A 230 -12.48 -25.32 -22.11
C ASN A 230 -11.24 -25.91 -21.43
N LYS A 231 -10.66 -26.92 -22.06
CA LYS A 231 -9.36 -27.48 -21.68
C LYS A 231 -8.26 -26.42 -21.87
N LYS A 232 -7.39 -26.30 -20.87
CA LYS A 232 -6.33 -25.29 -20.81
C LYS A 232 -5.14 -25.78 -20.01
N VAL A 233 -3.94 -25.38 -20.44
CA VAL A 233 -2.68 -25.69 -19.77
C VAL A 233 -2.00 -24.37 -19.37
N LYS A 234 -1.58 -24.26 -18.12
CA LYS A 234 -0.84 -23.09 -17.63
C LYS A 234 0.59 -23.15 -18.17
N VAL A 235 1.00 -22.12 -18.91
CA VAL A 235 2.34 -22.01 -19.51
C VAL A 235 3.26 -21.17 -18.62
N LYS A 236 2.78 -20.03 -18.11
CA LYS A 236 3.52 -19.17 -17.20
C LYS A 236 2.69 -18.83 -15.96
N LYS A 237 3.34 -18.83 -14.80
CA LYS A 237 2.73 -18.45 -13.51
C LYS A 237 2.47 -16.94 -13.45
N GLU A 238 1.50 -16.56 -12.63
CA GLU A 238 1.20 -15.15 -12.34
C GLU A 238 2.38 -14.51 -11.61
N THR A 239 2.73 -13.28 -11.98
CA THR A 239 3.76 -12.47 -11.30
C THR A 239 3.16 -11.14 -10.85
N HIS A 240 3.91 -10.31 -10.13
CA HIS A 240 3.42 -8.96 -9.80
C HIS A 240 3.19 -8.13 -11.07
N SER A 241 4.08 -8.24 -12.06
CA SER A 241 4.08 -7.39 -13.26
C SER A 241 3.26 -7.94 -14.43
N ALA A 242 2.84 -9.20 -14.39
CA ALA A 242 2.10 -9.82 -15.48
C ALA A 242 1.05 -10.84 -15.00
N ALA A 243 -0.04 -10.96 -15.76
CA ALA A 243 -1.02 -12.02 -15.58
C ALA A 243 -0.44 -13.39 -15.98
N ALA A 244 -1.02 -14.47 -15.45
CA ALA A 244 -0.66 -15.82 -15.85
C ALA A 244 -1.03 -16.09 -17.32
N ILE A 245 -0.19 -16.85 -18.03
CA ILE A 245 -0.41 -17.19 -19.43
C ILE A 245 -0.88 -18.64 -19.52
N TYR A 246 -1.99 -18.84 -20.23
CA TYR A 246 -2.59 -20.15 -20.48
C TYR A 246 -2.66 -20.42 -21.97
N LYS A 247 -2.40 -21.66 -22.35
CA LYS A 247 -2.64 -22.19 -23.69
C LYS A 247 -3.98 -22.93 -23.66
N PHE A 248 -4.94 -22.48 -24.44
CA PHE A 248 -6.22 -23.14 -24.62
C PHE A 248 -6.14 -24.13 -25.79
N ASP A 249 -6.92 -25.21 -25.73
CA ASP A 249 -7.01 -26.16 -26.83
C ASP A 249 -7.53 -25.47 -28.09
N VAL A 250 -6.94 -25.81 -29.24
CA VAL A 250 -7.31 -25.24 -30.55
C VAL A 250 -8.63 -25.87 -30.99
N LYS A 251 -9.74 -25.33 -30.50
CA LYS A 251 -11.09 -25.76 -30.86
C LYS A 251 -11.94 -24.54 -31.18
N ARG A 252 -12.57 -24.54 -32.36
CA ARG A 252 -13.55 -23.50 -32.73
C ARG A 252 -14.76 -23.60 -31.81
N LYS A 253 -15.14 -22.50 -31.15
CA LYS A 253 -16.44 -22.41 -30.45
C LYS A 253 -17.53 -22.55 -31.52
N ARG A 254 -18.45 -23.49 -31.33
CA ARG A 254 -19.64 -23.64 -32.17
C ARG A 254 -20.66 -22.61 -31.76
#